data_AF-A0A8R1Y217-F1
#
_entry.id   AF-A0A8R1Y217-F1
#
_cell.length_a   1.000
_cell.length_b   1.000
_cell.length_c   1.000
_cell.angle_alpha   90.00
_cell.angle_beta   90.00
_cell.angle_gamma   90.00
#
_symmetry.space_group_name_H-M   'P 1'
#
loop_
_entity.id
_entity.type
_entity.pdbx_description
1 polymer ?
#
loop_
_entity_poly.entity_id
_entity_poly.type
_entity_poly.pdbx_seq_one_letter_code
_entity_poly.pdbx_strand_id
1 'polypeptide(L)'
;MLVAWFLLLGLCRVVIGRLGLFGASLYMDCTHYLRCSEADRIRWFELREHVQNLIELGNVAREDGYIIENTKLRHSLRYRDYLCTEYRSSGYLLHNSSNYHLQVACMWVGGEMNATCGLIPLTDKTFGYQEPQEWRRMLLVSFKFFEI
;
A
#
# COMPACT_ATOMS: atom_id res chain seq x y z
N MET A 1 15.42 -8.52 24.52
CA MET A 1 14.78 -7.46 23.69
C MET A 1 14.51 -7.86 22.24
N LEU A 2 14.92 -9.05 21.77
CA LEU A 2 14.63 -9.53 20.39
C LEU A 2 13.21 -10.09 20.19
N VAL A 3 12.57 -10.60 21.24
CA VAL A 3 11.26 -11.29 21.16
C VAL A 3 10.13 -10.35 20.73
N ALA A 4 10.18 -9.08 21.12
CA ALA A 4 9.19 -8.08 20.69
C ALA A 4 9.26 -7.80 19.18
N TRP A 5 10.44 -7.91 18.58
CA TRP A 5 10.61 -7.60 17.15
C TRP A 5 10.06 -8.69 16.23
N PHE A 6 10.12 -9.95 16.67
CA PHE A 6 9.48 -11.07 15.97
C PHE A 6 7.95 -11.04 16.07
N LEU A 7 7.38 -10.50 17.14
CA LEU A 7 5.94 -10.29 17.26
C LEU A 7 5.45 -9.16 16.36
N LEU A 8 6.23 -8.08 16.23
CA LEU A 8 5.92 -6.94 15.34
C LEU A 8 5.93 -7.36 13.85
N LEU A 9 7.00 -8.01 13.39
CA LEU A 9 7.06 -8.61 12.03
C LEU A 9 6.03 -9.75 11.83
N GLY A 10 5.51 -10.31 12.93
CA GLY A 10 4.59 -11.43 12.95
C GLY A 10 3.14 -11.05 12.65
N LEU A 11 2.72 -9.83 12.96
CA LEU A 11 1.32 -9.41 12.77
C LEU A 11 0.92 -9.36 11.29
N CYS A 12 1.83 -8.94 10.40
CA CYS A 12 1.62 -9.04 8.96
C CYS A 12 1.61 -10.50 8.44
N ARG A 13 2.27 -11.44 9.14
CA ARG A 13 2.36 -12.85 8.72
C ARG A 13 1.21 -13.73 9.23
N VAL A 14 0.65 -13.45 10.40
CA VAL A 14 -0.34 -14.34 11.04
C VAL A 14 -1.74 -14.24 10.42
N VAL A 15 -2.04 -13.20 9.65
CA VAL A 15 -3.38 -12.99 9.05
C VAL A 15 -3.51 -13.57 7.63
N ILE A 16 -2.54 -14.37 7.17
CA ILE A 16 -2.64 -15.12 5.89
C ILE A 16 -3.83 -16.11 5.89
N GLY A 17 -4.35 -16.49 7.06
CA GLY A 17 -5.32 -17.59 7.18
C GLY A 17 -6.82 -17.26 7.16
N ARG A 18 -7.28 -16.00 7.28
CA ARG A 18 -8.72 -15.75 7.58
C ARG A 18 -9.49 -14.71 6.76
N LEU A 19 -8.92 -14.05 5.75
CA LEU A 19 -9.68 -13.12 4.89
C LEU A 19 -9.57 -13.46 3.40
N GLY A 20 -10.13 -14.61 3.01
CA GLY A 20 -10.28 -14.99 1.60
C GLY A 20 -11.46 -14.32 0.87
N LEU A 21 -12.30 -13.50 1.52
CA LEU A 21 -13.58 -13.05 0.95
C LEU A 21 -13.64 -11.59 0.47
N PHE A 22 -12.66 -10.74 0.80
CA PHE A 22 -12.54 -9.40 0.20
C PHE A 22 -11.43 -9.32 -0.87
N GLY A 23 -10.76 -10.44 -1.13
CA GLY A 23 -9.44 -10.49 -1.77
C GLY A 23 -9.39 -10.02 -3.22
N ALA A 24 -10.32 -10.42 -4.09
CA ALA A 24 -10.13 -10.19 -5.54
C ALA A 24 -10.29 -8.73 -6.00
N SER A 25 -10.99 -7.88 -5.25
CA SER A 25 -11.39 -6.53 -5.68
C SER A 25 -10.41 -5.42 -5.29
N LEU A 26 -9.40 -5.71 -4.47
CA LEU A 26 -8.45 -4.70 -3.99
C LEU A 26 -7.21 -4.58 -4.88
N TYR A 27 -6.82 -5.67 -5.55
CA TYR A 27 -5.62 -5.73 -6.38
C TYR A 27 -5.77 -4.89 -7.66
N MET A 28 -4.82 -4.00 -7.87
CA MET A 28 -4.70 -3.21 -9.10
C MET A 28 -3.71 -3.93 -10.02
N ASP A 29 -4.16 -4.97 -10.71
CA ASP A 29 -3.30 -5.75 -11.60
C ASP A 29 -3.30 -5.20 -13.02
N CYS A 30 -2.14 -5.26 -13.66
CA CYS A 30 -2.03 -4.90 -15.06
C CYS A 30 -2.75 -5.89 -15.97
N THR A 31 -3.40 -5.37 -17.00
CA THR A 31 -3.89 -6.20 -18.11
C THR A 31 -2.72 -6.87 -18.85
N HIS A 32 -3.01 -7.93 -19.62
CA HIS A 32 -2.03 -8.58 -20.51
C HIS A 32 -1.36 -7.61 -21.51
N TYR A 33 -1.96 -6.44 -21.77
CA TYR A 33 -1.43 -5.40 -22.63
C TYR A 33 -0.60 -4.34 -21.89
N LEU A 34 -0.26 -4.57 -20.61
CA LEU A 34 0.42 -3.61 -19.74
C LEU A 34 -0.31 -2.26 -19.64
N ARG A 35 -1.64 -2.33 -19.51
CA ARG A 35 -2.51 -1.16 -19.33
C ARG A 35 -3.23 -1.21 -18.01
N CYS A 36 -3.46 -0.01 -17.49
CA CYS A 36 -4.24 0.29 -16.30
C CYS A 36 -5.45 1.14 -16.67
N SER A 37 -6.55 0.94 -15.98
CA SER A 37 -7.79 1.65 -16.18
C SER A 37 -7.88 2.91 -15.30
N GLU A 38 -8.81 3.80 -15.62
CA GLU A 38 -9.13 4.92 -14.73
C GLU A 38 -9.70 4.45 -13.39
N ALA A 39 -10.33 3.27 -13.33
CA ALA A 39 -10.77 2.66 -12.08
C ALA A 39 -9.58 2.32 -11.16
N ASP A 40 -8.46 1.83 -11.74
CA ASP A 40 -7.22 1.60 -10.99
C ASP A 40 -6.65 2.92 -10.46
N ARG A 41 -6.77 4.01 -11.23
CA ARG A 41 -6.35 5.34 -10.78
C ARG A 41 -7.14 5.81 -9.55
N ILE A 42 -8.47 5.72 -9.62
CA ILE A 42 -9.37 6.08 -8.51
C ILE A 42 -9.05 5.22 -7.28
N ARG A 43 -8.88 3.91 -7.48
CA ARG A 43 -8.54 2.96 -6.42
C ARG A 43 -7.21 3.28 -5.75
N TRP A 44 -6.21 3.65 -6.55
CA TRP A 44 -4.90 4.03 -6.03
C TRP A 44 -5.01 5.24 -5.08
N PHE A 45 -5.82 6.24 -5.43
CA PHE A 45 -6.06 7.40 -4.56
C PHE A 45 -6.81 7.03 -3.28
N GLU A 46 -7.80 6.15 -3.35
CA GLU A 46 -8.52 5.63 -2.19
C GLU A 46 -7.57 4.89 -1.23
N LEU A 47 -6.71 4.02 -1.75
CA LEU A 47 -5.70 3.32 -0.95
C LEU A 47 -4.69 4.29 -0.33
N ARG A 48 -4.26 5.32 -1.06
CA ARG A 48 -3.39 6.37 -0.50
C ARG A 48 -4.08 7.10 0.66
N GLU A 49 -5.36 7.42 0.52
CA GLU A 49 -6.12 8.06 1.60
C GLU A 49 -6.15 7.17 2.86
N HIS A 50 -6.42 5.87 2.70
CA HIS A 50 -6.38 4.93 3.82
C HIS A 50 -5.00 4.83 4.46
N VAL A 51 -3.94 4.83 3.65
CA VAL A 51 -2.56 4.84 4.14
C VAL A 51 -2.27 6.09 4.98
N GLN A 52 -2.67 7.28 4.54
CA GLN A 52 -2.48 8.51 5.31
C GLN A 52 -3.26 8.50 6.63
N ASN A 53 -4.49 8.01 6.60
CA ASN A 53 -5.31 7.84 7.80
C ASN A 53 -4.68 6.85 8.80
N LEU A 54 -4.07 5.77 8.32
CA LEU A 54 -3.35 4.84 9.17
C LEU A 54 -2.12 5.52 9.79
N ILE A 55 -1.35 6.29 9.01
CA ILE A 55 -0.22 7.05 9.57
C ILE A 55 -0.67 7.99 10.69
N GLU A 56 -1.78 8.72 10.47
CA GLU A 56 -2.37 9.60 11.48
C GLU A 56 -2.75 8.81 12.74
N LEU A 57 -3.43 7.67 12.58
CA LEU A 57 -3.78 6.78 13.68
C LEU A 57 -2.55 6.29 14.46
N GLY A 58 -1.48 5.93 13.74
CA GLY A 58 -0.22 5.46 14.34
C GLY A 58 0.49 6.56 15.12
N ASN A 59 0.36 7.82 14.71
CA ASN A 59 0.88 8.95 15.46
C ASN A 59 0.06 9.21 16.73
N VAL A 60 -1.27 9.19 16.65
CA VAL A 60 -2.15 9.32 17.82
C VAL A 60 -1.88 8.22 18.86
N ALA A 61 -1.72 6.96 18.40
CA ALA A 61 -1.42 5.83 19.27
C ALA A 61 -0.05 5.94 19.95
N ARG A 62 0.95 6.56 19.30
CA ARG A 62 2.28 6.80 19.89
C ARG A 62 2.29 7.90 20.94
N GLU A 63 1.36 8.84 20.85
CA GLU A 63 1.21 9.94 21.81
C GLU A 63 0.27 9.58 22.99
N ASP A 64 -0.04 8.29 23.17
CA ASP A 64 -1.04 7.80 24.14
C ASP A 64 -2.41 8.49 23.99
N GLY A 65 -2.70 8.99 22.79
CA GLY A 65 -3.95 9.63 22.45
C GLY A 65 -5.07 8.62 22.24
N TYR A 66 -6.32 9.08 22.38
CA TYR A 66 -7.50 8.28 22.12
C TYR A 66 -8.37 8.93 21.05
N ILE A 67 -8.97 8.10 20.18
CA ILE A 67 -9.93 8.56 19.18
C ILE A 67 -11.33 8.26 19.71
N ILE A 68 -12.08 9.33 19.99
CA ILE A 68 -13.42 9.23 20.55
C ILE A 68 -14.40 8.70 19.51
N GLU A 69 -14.40 9.29 18.31
CA GLU A 69 -15.28 8.89 17.22
C GLU A 69 -14.77 9.45 15.88
N ASN A 70 -13.93 8.70 15.16
CA ASN A 70 -13.58 9.03 13.79
C ASN A 70 -13.92 7.86 12.86
N THR A 71 -15.02 8.01 12.13
CA THR A 71 -15.53 6.99 11.20
C THR A 71 -14.55 6.71 10.06
N LYS A 72 -13.81 7.73 9.60
CA LYS A 72 -12.82 7.62 8.52
C LYS A 72 -11.58 6.82 8.94
N LEU A 73 -11.05 7.07 10.15
CA LEU A 73 -9.94 6.28 10.70
C LEU A 73 -10.36 4.83 10.96
N ARG A 74 -11.55 4.63 11.55
CA ARG A 74 -12.10 3.28 11.78
C ARG A 74 -12.34 2.52 10.46
N HIS A 75 -12.79 3.20 9.41
CA HIS A 75 -12.95 2.60 8.10
C HIS A 75 -11.58 2.21 7.52
N SER A 76 -10.57 3.08 7.64
CA SER A 76 -9.20 2.83 7.16
C SER A 76 -8.50 1.69 7.91
N LEU A 77 -8.81 1.48 9.19
CA LEU A 77 -8.35 0.31 9.96
C LEU A 77 -8.70 -1.03 9.29
N ARG A 78 -9.85 -1.11 8.58
CA ARG A 78 -10.23 -2.34 7.85
C ARG A 78 -9.32 -2.63 6.66
N TYR A 79 -8.66 -1.61 6.12
CA TYR A 79 -7.70 -1.75 5.03
C TYR A 79 -6.28 -2.08 5.51
N ARG A 80 -6.00 -1.97 6.81
CA ARG A 80 -4.67 -2.23 7.37
C ARG A 80 -4.15 -3.61 6.97
N ASP A 81 -4.96 -4.65 7.19
CA ASP A 81 -4.55 -6.03 6.93
C ASP A 81 -4.27 -6.25 5.44
N TYR A 82 -5.09 -5.66 4.55
CA TYR A 82 -4.82 -5.67 3.10
C TYR A 82 -3.51 -4.97 2.76
N LEU A 83 -3.30 -3.74 3.23
CA LEU A 83 -2.12 -2.93 2.96
C LEU A 83 -0.82 -3.59 3.47
N CYS A 84 -0.88 -4.30 4.59
CA CYS A 84 0.22 -5.10 5.13
C CYS A 84 0.59 -6.30 4.24
N THR A 85 -0.38 -6.87 3.52
CA THR A 85 -0.16 -8.03 2.62
C THR A 85 0.10 -7.64 1.17
N GLU A 86 -0.31 -6.44 0.77
CA GLU A 86 -0.12 -5.91 -0.58
C GLU A 86 1.32 -5.43 -0.77
N TYR A 87 2.19 -6.31 -1.26
CA TYR A 87 3.61 -5.99 -1.49
C TYR A 87 3.88 -5.48 -2.91
N ARG A 88 2.89 -5.33 -3.79
CA ARG A 88 3.10 -4.87 -5.18
C ARG A 88 2.97 -3.36 -5.30
N SER A 89 2.04 -2.76 -4.56
CA SER A 89 1.73 -1.32 -4.67
C SER A 89 2.03 -0.52 -3.40
N SER A 90 2.00 -1.14 -2.22
CA SER A 90 2.09 -0.42 -0.93
C SER A 90 3.31 0.48 -0.78
N GLY A 91 4.47 0.07 -1.29
CA GLY A 91 5.69 0.89 -1.26
C GLY A 91 5.52 2.26 -1.94
N TYR A 92 4.65 2.37 -2.95
CA TYR A 92 4.38 3.61 -3.66
C TYR A 92 3.31 4.49 -3.00
N LEU A 93 2.47 3.93 -2.13
CA LEU A 93 1.37 4.68 -1.51
C LEU A 93 1.89 5.78 -0.56
N LEU A 94 3.11 5.66 -0.06
CA LEU A 94 3.78 6.70 0.74
C LEU A 94 4.58 7.71 -0.10
N HIS A 95 4.69 7.51 -1.41
CA HIS A 95 5.48 8.41 -2.24
C HIS A 95 4.82 9.81 -2.27
N ASN A 96 5.60 10.83 -1.89
CA ASN A 96 5.15 12.21 -1.79
C ASN A 96 5.05 12.86 -3.17
N SER A 97 4.11 12.39 -3.98
CA SER A 97 3.67 13.11 -5.15
C SER A 97 2.31 13.72 -4.85
N SER A 98 2.30 14.98 -4.44
CA SER A 98 1.10 15.82 -4.38
C SER A 98 0.48 16.08 -5.77
N ASN A 99 1.15 15.62 -6.82
CA ASN A 99 0.71 15.83 -8.18
C ASN A 99 -0.41 14.86 -8.58
N TYR A 100 -1.64 15.37 -8.66
CA TYR A 100 -2.79 14.63 -9.21
C TYR A 100 -2.69 14.45 -10.74
N HIS A 101 -1.72 15.07 -11.41
CA HIS A 101 -1.48 14.87 -12.85
C HIS A 101 -0.64 13.63 -13.16
N LEU A 102 -0.33 12.78 -12.18
CA LEU A 102 0.35 11.52 -12.45
C LEU A 102 -0.56 10.61 -13.28
N GLN A 103 0.04 9.97 -14.28
CA GLN A 103 -0.64 8.96 -15.08
C GLN A 103 -0.60 7.62 -14.35
N VAL A 104 -1.62 6.80 -14.56
CA VAL A 104 -1.61 5.41 -14.10
C VAL A 104 -0.91 4.55 -15.16
N ALA A 105 0.05 3.75 -14.74
CA ALA A 105 0.76 2.83 -15.61
C ALA A 105 1.16 1.57 -14.85
N CYS A 106 1.59 0.56 -15.60
CA CYS A 106 2.10 -0.66 -15.03
C CYS A 106 3.46 -0.44 -14.39
N MET A 107 3.60 -0.84 -13.13
CA MET A 107 4.85 -0.77 -12.38
C MET A 107 5.38 -2.17 -12.13
N TRP A 108 6.64 -2.37 -12.46
CA TRP A 108 7.36 -3.62 -12.24
C TRP A 108 8.34 -3.44 -11.10
N VAL A 109 8.26 -4.35 -10.14
CA VAL A 109 9.21 -4.44 -9.02
C VAL A 109 10.05 -5.68 -9.29
N GLY A 110 11.35 -5.50 -9.55
CA GLY A 110 12.18 -6.47 -10.32
C GLY A 110 12.47 -7.86 -9.72
N GLY A 111 11.52 -8.51 -9.05
CA GLY A 111 11.61 -9.91 -8.63
C GLY A 111 10.59 -10.83 -9.30
N GLU A 112 9.45 -10.31 -9.76
CA GLU A 112 8.35 -11.12 -10.29
C GLU A 112 7.73 -10.40 -11.49
N MET A 113 7.22 -11.12 -12.49
CA MET A 113 6.44 -10.53 -13.60
C MET A 113 5.08 -9.94 -13.13
N ASN A 114 4.92 -9.71 -11.83
CA ASN A 114 3.73 -9.18 -11.19
C ASN A 114 3.74 -7.67 -11.31
N ALA A 115 3.19 -7.20 -12.42
CA ALA A 115 2.98 -5.79 -12.69
C ALA A 115 1.72 -5.31 -11.97
N THR A 116 1.83 -4.27 -11.15
CA THR A 116 0.67 -3.60 -10.56
C THR A 116 0.46 -2.24 -11.19
N CYS A 117 -0.76 -1.77 -11.20
CA CYS A 117 -1.07 -0.41 -11.58
C CYS A 117 -0.71 0.56 -10.45
N GLY A 118 -0.03 1.64 -10.82
CA GLY A 118 0.16 2.76 -9.92
C GLY A 118 0.50 4.03 -10.65
N LEU A 119 0.58 5.10 -9.87
CA LEU A 119 0.91 6.41 -10.39
C LEU A 119 2.39 6.49 -10.70
N ILE A 120 2.71 6.81 -11.95
CA ILE A 120 4.07 7.11 -12.38
C ILE A 120 4.18 8.59 -12.76
N PRO A 121 5.38 9.19 -12.67
CA PRO A 121 5.64 10.50 -13.27
C PRO A 121 5.13 10.55 -14.71
N LEU A 122 4.65 11.72 -15.13
CA LEU A 122 4.29 11.99 -16.53
C LEU A 122 5.51 11.70 -17.41
N THR A 123 5.44 10.58 -18.13
CA THR A 123 6.48 10.12 -19.06
C THR A 123 5.81 9.46 -20.25
N ASP A 124 6.47 9.40 -21.41
CA ASP A 124 5.91 8.71 -22.58
C ASP A 124 5.90 7.18 -22.45
N LYS A 125 6.31 6.65 -21.28
CA LYS A 125 6.43 5.21 -21.03
C LYS A 125 5.11 4.64 -20.53
N THR A 126 4.72 3.50 -21.10
CA THR A 126 3.54 2.72 -20.67
C THR A 126 3.78 1.89 -19.41
N PHE A 127 5.04 1.78 -18.98
CA PHE A 127 5.42 1.05 -17.77
C PHE A 127 6.58 1.74 -17.03
N GLY A 128 6.56 1.63 -15.71
CA GLY A 128 7.67 1.98 -14.82
C GLY A 128 8.38 0.71 -14.33
N TYR A 129 9.69 0.77 -14.18
CA TYR A 129 10.47 -0.28 -13.55
C TYR A 129 11.17 0.27 -12.31
N GLN A 130 11.12 -0.51 -11.25
CA GLN A 130 11.77 -0.22 -9.98
C GLN A 130 12.79 -1.30 -9.66
N GLU A 131 14.00 -0.85 -9.32
CA GLU A 131 15.03 -1.76 -8.86
C GLU A 131 14.56 -2.51 -7.59
N PRO A 132 14.75 -3.84 -7.49
CA PRO A 132 14.30 -4.64 -6.36
C PRO A 132 14.80 -4.14 -5.00
N GLN A 133 16.02 -3.61 -4.93
CA GLN A 133 16.59 -3.13 -3.68
C GLN A 133 15.89 -1.87 -3.19
N GLU A 134 15.65 -0.91 -4.09
CA GLU A 134 14.92 0.32 -3.80
C GLU A 134 13.47 0.00 -3.43
N TRP A 135 12.83 -0.91 -4.18
CA TRP A 135 11.48 -1.37 -3.87
C TRP A 135 11.35 -1.94 -2.46
N ARG A 136 12.26 -2.85 -2.07
CA ARG A 136 12.26 -3.43 -0.72
C ARG A 136 12.41 -2.37 0.37
N ARG A 137 13.21 -1.32 0.14
CA ARG A 137 13.33 -0.20 1.09
C ARG A 137 12.00 0.54 1.23
N MET A 138 11.33 0.84 0.11
CA MET A 138 10.01 1.49 0.12
C MET A 138 8.95 0.66 0.84
N LEU A 139 8.93 -0.66 0.60
CA LEU A 139 8.04 -1.58 1.31
C LEU A 139 8.30 -1.62 2.81
N LEU A 140 9.57 -1.73 3.24
CA LEU A 140 9.93 -1.76 4.65
C LEU A 140 9.50 -0.48 5.38
N VAL A 141 9.65 0.68 4.74
CA VAL A 141 9.14 1.95 5.29
C VAL A 141 7.62 1.89 5.41
N SER A 142 6.92 1.41 4.38
CA SER A 142 5.46 1.35 4.34
C SER A 142 4.88 0.44 5.42
N PHE A 143 5.40 -0.78 5.55
CA PHE A 143 4.91 -1.75 6.54
C PHE A 143 5.14 -1.28 7.97
N LYS A 144 6.23 -0.54 8.25
CA LYS A 144 6.45 0.07 9.56
C LYS A 144 5.33 1.04 9.98
N PHE A 145 4.66 1.69 9.03
CA PHE A 145 3.51 2.56 9.34
C PHE A 145 2.19 1.81 9.46
N PHE A 146 2.08 0.61 8.87
CA PHE A 146 0.85 -0.18 8.91
C PHE A 146 0.79 -1.13 10.11
N GLU A 147 1.93 -1.45 10.71
CA GLU A 147 2.08 -2.26 11.93
C GLU A 147 1.67 -1.53 13.24
N ILE A 148 0.60 -0.72 13.20
CA ILE A 148 -0.01 -0.10 14.41
C ILE A 148 -0.72 -1.16 15.24
#